data_AF-A0A368NHJ9-F1
#
_entry.id   AF-A0A368NHJ9-F1
#
_cell.length_a   1.000
_cell.length_b   1.000
_cell.length_c   1.000
_cell.angle_alpha   90.00
_cell.angle_beta   90.00
_cell.angle_gamma   90.00
#
_symmetry.space_group_name_H-M   'P 1'
#
loop_
_entity.id
_entity.type
_entity.pdbx_description
1 polymer ?
#
loop_
_entity_poly.entity_id
_entity_poly.type
_entity_poly.pdbx_seq_one_letter_code
_entity_poly.pdbx_strand_id
1 'polypeptide(L)' 'MKIAGIILILIGLLDVIGSHVGFDLWGGFFGIELPDLLWQFSGYIELGAGYLLMKMGSSSDDAAAQTEAE' A
#
# COMPACT_ATOMS: atom_id res chain seq x y z
N MET A 1 4.46 10.78 -6.04
CA MET A 1 4.32 9.49 -5.32
C MET A 1 2.98 9.33 -4.56
N LYS A 2 2.22 10.40 -4.30
CA LYS A 2 0.93 10.33 -3.57
C LYS A 2 -0.08 9.34 -4.15
N ILE A 3 -0.30 9.38 -5.47
CA ILE A 3 -1.29 8.52 -6.14
C ILE A 3 -0.92 7.03 -5.99
N ALA A 4 0.36 6.69 -6.15
CA ALA A 4 0.86 5.34 -5.94
C ALA A 4 0.67 4.89 -4.47
N GLY A 5 0.93 5.78 -3.50
CA GLY A 5 0.67 5.49 -2.09
C GLY A 5 -0.80 5.23 -1.78
N ILE A 6 -1.72 6.03 -2.33
CA ILE A 6 -3.17 5.83 -2.19
C ILE A 6 -3.62 4.49 -2.80
N ILE A 7 -3.13 4.15 -3.98
CA ILE A 7 -3.45 2.87 -4.63
C ILE A 7 -2.96 1.68 -3.77
N LEU A 8 -1.74 1.77 -3.22
CA LEU A 8 -1.19 0.75 -2.33
C LEU A 8 -1.99 0.60 -1.04
N ILE A 9 -2.45 1.71 -0.45
CA ILE A 9 -3.34 1.70 0.72
C ILE A 9 -4.66 0.99 0.39
N LEU A 10 -5.26 1.25 -0.78
CA LEU A 10 -6.50 0.60 -1.20
C LEU A 10 -6.32 -0.89 -1.44
N ILE A 11 -5.20 -1.31 -2.05
CA ILE A 11 -4.84 -2.72 -2.22
C ILE A 11 -4.66 -3.39 -0.86
N GLY A 12 -3.88 -2.79 0.04
CA GLY A 12 -3.70 -3.31 1.41
C GLY A 12 -5.00 -3.41 2.20
N LEU A 13 -5.91 -2.45 2.03
CA LEU A 13 -7.23 -2.52 2.65
C LEU A 13 -8.07 -3.67 2.08
N LEU A 14 -8.03 -3.89 0.76
CA LEU A 14 -8.68 -5.03 0.12
C LEU A 14 -8.05 -6.37 0.54
N ASP A 15 -6.75 -6.40 0.83
CA ASP A 15 -6.04 -7.60 1.28
C ASP A 15 -6.37 -7.94 2.76
N VAL A 16 -6.46 -6.93 3.64
CA VAL A 16 -6.95 -7.12 5.03
C VAL A 16 -8.41 -7.56 5.07
N ILE A 17 -9.27 -6.96 4.26
CA ILE A 17 -10.69 -7.35 4.21
C ILE A 17 -10.81 -8.73 3.55
N GLY A 18 -10.06 -8.96 2.48
CA GLY A 18 -10.02 -10.20 1.71
C GLY A 18 -9.63 -11.38 2.57
N SER A 19 -8.56 -11.27 3.34
CA SER A 19 -8.12 -12.30 4.28
C SER A 19 -9.17 -12.63 5.36
N HIS A 20 -10.03 -11.67 5.75
CA HIS A 20 -11.13 -11.91 6.70
C HIS A 20 -12.31 -12.69 6.10
N VAL A 21 -12.49 -12.64 4.77
CA VAL A 21 -13.56 -13.36 4.05
C VAL A 21 -13.03 -14.56 3.27
N GLY A 22 -11.75 -14.91 3.43
CA GLY A 22 -11.10 -16.04 2.75
C GLY A 22 -10.76 -15.77 1.27
N PHE A 23 -10.69 -14.50 0.87
CA PHE A 23 -10.28 -14.08 -0.46
C PHE A 23 -8.76 -13.90 -0.51
N ASP A 24 -8.11 -14.63 -1.39
CA ASP A 24 -6.66 -14.61 -1.56
C ASP A 24 -6.27 -13.80 -2.81
N LEU A 25 -5.76 -12.59 -2.58
CA LEU A 25 -5.24 -11.72 -3.64
C LEU A 25 -3.94 -12.25 -4.23
N TRP A 26 -3.02 -12.69 -3.38
CA TRP A 26 -1.68 -13.07 -3.80
C TRP A 26 -1.67 -14.42 -4.51
N GLY A 27 -2.25 -15.46 -3.92
CA GLY A 27 -2.34 -16.77 -4.56
C GLY A 27 -3.45 -16.85 -5.60
N GLY A 28 -4.60 -16.20 -5.35
CA GLY A 28 -5.77 -16.29 -6.22
C GLY A 28 -5.74 -15.37 -7.44
N PHE A 29 -5.22 -14.15 -7.33
CA PHE A 29 -5.14 -13.20 -8.45
C PHE A 29 -3.75 -13.16 -9.09
N PHE A 30 -2.69 -13.17 -8.29
CA PHE A 30 -1.31 -13.10 -8.78
C PHE A 30 -0.62 -14.46 -8.96
N GLY A 31 -1.18 -15.55 -8.45
CA GLY A 31 -0.59 -16.89 -8.52
C GLY A 31 0.66 -17.06 -7.65
N ILE A 32 0.86 -16.19 -6.67
CA ILE A 32 1.98 -16.23 -5.72
C ILE A 32 1.44 -16.75 -4.39
N GLU A 33 1.73 -18.01 -4.07
CA GLU A 33 1.41 -18.56 -2.75
C GLU A 33 2.33 -17.95 -1.70
N LEU A 34 1.75 -17.12 -0.85
CA LEU A 34 2.42 -16.61 0.34
C LEU A 34 2.25 -17.62 1.49
N PRO A 35 3.29 -17.85 2.31
CA PRO A 35 3.15 -18.54 3.58
C PRO A 35 2.05 -17.89 4.44
N ASP A 36 1.28 -18.68 5.20
CA ASP A 36 0.13 -18.21 6.00
C ASP A 36 0.44 -16.98 6.86
N LEU A 37 1.64 -16.93 7.44
CA LEU A 37 2.11 -15.80 8.23
C LEU A 37 2.23 -14.53 7.36
N LEU A 38 2.86 -14.63 6.19
CA LEU A 38 3.03 -13.49 5.29
C LEU A 38 1.70 -13.07 4.66
N TRP A 39 0.79 -14.01 4.40
CA TRP A 39 -0.55 -13.70 3.89
C TRP A 39 -1.44 -13.02 4.94
N GLN A 40 -1.32 -13.37 6.22
CA GLN A 40 -2.01 -12.62 7.29
C GLN A 40 -1.44 -11.21 7.51
N PHE A 41 -0.14 -11.03 7.28
CA PHE A 41 0.53 -9.75 7.48
C PHE A 41 0.65 -8.89 6.21
N SER A 42 0.35 -9.42 5.02
CA SER A 42 0.55 -8.73 3.73
C SER A 42 -0.25 -7.44 3.68
N GLY A 43 -1.53 -7.48 4.05
CA GLY A 43 -2.37 -6.28 4.09
C GLY A 43 -1.87 -5.20 5.07
N TYR A 44 -1.26 -5.58 6.19
CA TYR A 44 -0.64 -4.62 7.12
C TYR A 44 0.65 -4.01 6.55
N ILE A 45 1.45 -4.82 5.86
CA ILE A 45 2.68 -4.39 5.18
C ILE A 45 2.34 -3.41 4.05
N GLU A 46 1.31 -3.70 3.26
CA GLU A 46 0.83 -2.87 2.15
C GLU A 46 0.23 -1.55 2.65
N LEU A 47 -0.56 -1.57 3.72
CA LEU A 47 -1.06 -0.36 4.37
C LEU A 47 0.10 0.50 4.90
N GLY A 48 1.06 -0.12 5.59
CA GLY A 48 2.24 0.57 6.11
C GLY A 48 3.11 1.17 5.01
N ALA A 49 3.43 0.39 3.97
CA ALA A 49 4.20 0.83 2.81
C ALA A 49 3.47 1.91 2.01
N GLY A 50 2.16 1.77 1.81
CA GLY A 50 1.32 2.74 1.13
C GLY A 50 1.24 4.08 1.88
N TYR A 51 1.07 4.03 3.21
CA TYR A 51 1.12 5.23 4.06
C TYR A 51 2.50 5.92 3.98
N LEU A 52 3.58 5.15 4.02
CA LEU A 52 4.93 5.69 3.94
C LEU A 52 5.20 6.33 2.56
N LEU A 53 4.79 5.68 1.48
CA LEU A 53 4.87 6.22 0.12
C LEU A 53 4.02 7.49 -0.07
N MET A 54 2.81 7.51 0.51
CA MET A 54 1.95 8.69 0.50
C MET A 54 2.64 9.87 1.22
N LYS A 55 3.21 9.61 2.40
CA LYS A 55 3.90 10.62 3.23
C LYS A 55 5.16 11.16 2.55
N MET A 56 5.98 10.31 1.94
CA MET A 56 7.13 10.77 1.16
C MET A 56 6.70 11.58 -0.08
N GLY A 57 5.58 11.18 -0.70
CA GLY A 57 4.98 11.91 -1.79
C GLY A 57 4.49 13.30 -1.39
N SER A 58 3.89 13.46 -0.21
CA SER A 58 3.45 14.77 0.27
C SER A 58 4.60 15.70 0.63
N SER A 59 5.65 15.19 1.28
CA SER A 59 6.81 16.03 1.60
C SER A 59 7.58 16.47 0.36
N SER A 60 7.57 15.69 -0.72
CA SER A 60 8.19 16.10 -1.99
C SER A 60 7.42 17.24 -2.68
N ASP A 61 6.08 17.20 -2.62
CA ASP A 61 5.25 18.29 -3.18
C ASP A 61 5.41 19.59 -2.38
N ASP A 62 5.49 19.51 -1.04
CA ASP A 62 5.70 20.68 -0.17
C ASP A 62 7.11 21.30 -0.32
N ALA A 63 8.13 20.47 -0.60
CA ALA A 63 9.49 20.92 -0.88
C ALA A 63 9.60 21.58 -2.26
N ALA A 64 8.94 21.03 -3.28
CA ALA A 64 8.93 21.61 -4.63
C ALA A 64 8.18 22.96 -4.68
N ALA A 65 7.08 23.10 -3.95
CA ALA A 65 6.31 24.34 -3.89
C ALA A 65 7.06 25.51 -3.21
N GLN A 66 8.03 25.22 -2.33
CA GLN A 66 8.85 26.25 -1.69
C GLN A 66 10.02 26.72 -2.59
N THR A 67 10.53 25.86 -3.47
CA THR A 67 11.61 26.23 -4.41
C THR A 67 11.11 27.08 -5.60
N GLU A 68 9.84 26.98 -5.98
CA GLU A 68 9.24 27.84 -7.02
C GLU A 68 8.81 29.23 -6.49
N ALA A 69 8.86 29.45 -5.17
CA ALA A 69 8.45 30.69 -4.53
C ALA A 69 9.64 31.62 -4.14
N GLU A 70 10.89 31.19 -4.36
CA GLU A 70 12.12 32.01 -4.26
C GLU A 70 12.59 32.52 -5.63
#